data_AF-A0A4Q7KID1-F1
#
_entry.id   AF-A0A4Q7KID1-F1
#
_cell.length_a   1.000
_cell.length_b   1.000
_cell.length_c   1.000
_cell.angle_alpha   90.00
_cell.angle_beta   90.00
_cell.angle_gamma   90.00
#
_symmetry.space_group_name_H-M   'P 1'
#
loop_
_entity.id
_entity.type
_entity.pdbx_description
1 polymer ?
#
loop_
_entity_poly.entity_id
_entity_poly.type
_entity_poly.pdbx_seq_one_letter_code
_entity_poly.pdbx_strand_id
1 'polypeptide(L)'
;MLTDLLAEIERQGDPAAVGLELFFDGNDDPASIGCNLDEHPGVGTFARVLRAVRDRPEVDDVLVGISEVMPDGEWPFSDTVHVLTAASAGDVAGWVAGLGPDDVAKAELNGRPAIALWWD
;
A
#
# COMPACT_ATOMS: atom_id res chain seq x y z
N MET A 1 12.13 -9.58 3.61
CA MET A 1 12.13 -10.86 2.87
C MET A 1 10.73 -11.44 2.97
N LEU A 2 10.23 -12.18 1.97
CA LEU A 2 8.86 -12.73 1.96
C LEU A 2 8.47 -13.46 3.27
N THR A 3 9.41 -14.22 3.87
CA THR A 3 9.18 -14.89 5.16
C THR A 3 8.82 -13.92 6.29
N ASP A 4 9.48 -12.77 6.39
CA ASP A 4 9.20 -11.78 7.43
C ASP A 4 7.85 -11.10 7.20
N LEU A 5 7.50 -10.85 5.92
CA LEU A 5 6.21 -10.31 5.52
C LEU A 5 5.08 -11.25 5.93
N LEU A 6 5.18 -12.54 5.60
CA LEU A 6 4.17 -13.55 5.95
C LEU A 6 4.03 -13.73 7.46
N ALA A 7 5.14 -13.73 8.20
CA ALA A 7 5.11 -13.82 9.66
C ALA A 7 4.42 -12.61 10.30
N GLU A 8 4.65 -11.41 9.75
CA GLU A 8 3.99 -10.19 10.23
C GLU A 8 2.49 -10.19 9.91
N ILE A 9 2.09 -10.65 8.71
CA ILE A 9 0.67 -10.81 8.34
C ILE A 9 -0.02 -11.79 9.29
N GLU A 10 0.57 -12.96 9.52
CA GLU A 10 0.02 -13.96 10.46
C GLU A 10 -0.11 -13.40 11.88
N ARG A 11 0.86 -12.62 12.34
CA ARG A 11 0.86 -11.99 13.66
C ARG A 11 -0.27 -10.96 13.83
N GLN A 12 -0.61 -10.22 12.78
CA GLN A 12 -1.68 -9.23 12.81
C GLN A 12 -3.08 -9.87 12.69
N GLY A 13 -3.20 -10.93 11.90
CA GLY A 13 -4.49 -11.50 11.51
C GLY A 13 -5.20 -10.65 10.46
N ASP A 14 -6.46 -10.98 10.16
CA ASP A 14 -7.27 -10.26 9.16
C ASP A 14 -8.13 -9.18 9.85
N PRO A 15 -8.01 -7.88 9.49
CA PRO A 15 -7.15 -7.33 8.44
C PRO A 15 -5.71 -7.06 8.87
N ALA A 16 -4.76 -7.23 7.95
CA ALA A 16 -3.34 -6.91 8.12
C ALA A 16 -2.93 -5.69 7.29
N ALA A 17 -2.12 -4.80 7.87
CA ALA A 17 -1.49 -3.69 7.17
C ALA A 17 0.00 -3.61 7.54
N VAL A 18 0.86 -3.64 6.54
CA VAL A 18 2.33 -3.77 6.71
C VAL A 18 3.06 -2.54 6.20
N GLY A 19 4.25 -2.30 6.74
CA GLY A 19 5.10 -1.19 6.30
C GLY A 19 5.62 -1.37 4.87
N LEU A 20 5.96 -0.25 4.22
CA LEU A 20 6.45 -0.22 2.84
C LEU A 20 7.68 -1.12 2.64
N GLU A 21 8.62 -1.16 3.59
CA GLU A 21 9.82 -1.99 3.49
C GLU A 21 9.48 -3.47 3.48
N LEU A 22 8.57 -3.92 4.35
CA LEU A 22 8.15 -5.32 4.39
C LEU A 22 7.46 -5.76 3.10
N PHE A 23 6.64 -4.89 2.51
CA PHE A 23 5.92 -5.21 1.28
C PHE A 23 6.74 -5.04 0.00
N PHE A 24 7.59 -4.01 -0.10
CA PHE A 24 8.28 -3.67 -1.35
C PHE A 24 9.73 -4.18 -1.44
N ASP A 25 10.43 -4.44 -0.33
CA ASP A 25 11.84 -4.85 -0.41
C ASP A 25 11.96 -6.32 -0.84
N GLY A 26 12.45 -6.49 -2.06
CA GLY A 26 12.55 -7.80 -2.73
C GLY A 26 11.28 -8.19 -3.50
N ASN A 27 10.29 -7.29 -3.58
CA ASN A 27 9.11 -7.46 -4.43
C ASN A 27 9.37 -6.90 -5.83
N ASP A 28 9.33 -7.76 -6.84
CA ASP A 28 9.33 -7.39 -8.26
C ASP A 28 8.08 -7.89 -9.00
N ASP A 29 7.07 -8.38 -8.27
CA ASP A 29 5.88 -9.00 -8.82
C ASP A 29 4.79 -7.97 -9.17
N PRO A 30 4.54 -7.69 -10.47
CA PRO A 30 3.50 -6.75 -10.89
C PRO A 30 2.07 -7.24 -10.58
N ALA A 31 1.87 -8.52 -10.25
CA ALA A 31 0.57 -9.01 -9.83
C ALA A 31 0.23 -8.62 -8.37
N SER A 32 1.23 -8.22 -7.58
CA SER A 32 1.06 -7.97 -6.14
C SER A 32 0.33 -6.67 -5.78
N ILE A 33 0.27 -5.69 -6.68
CA ILE A 33 -0.45 -4.43 -6.48
C ILE A 33 -0.77 -3.77 -7.82
N GLY A 34 -1.97 -3.21 -7.96
CA GLY A 34 -2.36 -2.45 -9.18
C GLY A 34 -2.41 -3.28 -10.45
N CYS A 35 -2.56 -4.61 -10.35
CA CYS A 35 -2.42 -5.55 -11.46
C CYS A 35 -3.42 -5.36 -12.62
N ASN A 36 -4.51 -4.63 -12.38
CA ASN A 36 -5.54 -4.29 -13.38
C ASN A 36 -5.27 -2.97 -14.13
N LEU A 37 -4.20 -2.24 -13.80
CA LEU A 37 -3.83 -1.03 -14.53
C LEU A 37 -3.42 -1.34 -15.98
N ASP A 38 -4.04 -0.66 -16.95
CA ASP A 38 -3.71 -0.78 -18.38
C ASP A 38 -2.21 -0.54 -18.67
N GLU A 39 -1.64 0.48 -18.03
CA GLU A 39 -0.21 0.79 -18.06
C GLU A 39 0.38 0.70 -16.65
N HIS A 40 0.70 -0.52 -16.21
CA HIS A 40 1.27 -0.75 -14.89
C HIS A 40 2.63 -0.03 -14.71
N PRO A 41 2.76 0.94 -13.77
CA PRO A 41 3.97 1.76 -13.64
C PRO A 41 5.17 1.02 -13.03
N GLY A 42 4.95 -0.22 -12.59
CA GLY A 42 5.94 -1.11 -11.99
C GLY A 42 5.99 -0.97 -10.47
N VAL A 43 6.23 -2.09 -9.78
CA VAL A 43 6.32 -2.15 -8.31
C VAL A 43 7.35 -1.17 -7.75
N GLY A 44 8.49 -1.00 -8.44
CA GLY A 44 9.51 -0.02 -8.05
C GLY A 44 9.03 1.44 -8.09
N THR A 45 8.10 1.77 -9.00
CA THR A 45 7.48 3.11 -9.05
C THR A 45 6.52 3.31 -7.88
N PHE A 46 5.67 2.31 -7.58
CA PHE A 46 4.83 2.32 -6.38
C PHE A 46 5.66 2.55 -5.12
N ALA A 47 6.70 1.73 -4.90
CA ALA A 47 7.59 1.85 -3.75
C ALA A 47 8.20 3.25 -3.64
N ARG A 48 8.72 3.81 -4.74
CA ARG A 48 9.33 5.13 -4.77
C ARG A 48 8.34 6.24 -4.42
N VAL A 49 7.16 6.23 -5.04
CA VAL A 49 6.14 7.28 -4.82
C VAL A 49 5.58 7.21 -3.40
N LEU A 50 5.25 6.01 -2.91
CA LEU A 50 4.70 5.84 -1.56
C LEU A 50 5.71 6.20 -0.46
N ARG A 51 7.00 5.90 -0.66
CA ARG A 51 8.06 6.38 0.24
C ARG A 51 8.16 7.91 0.24
N ALA A 52 8.09 8.54 -0.93
CA ALA A 52 8.07 10.00 -1.02
C ALA A 52 6.83 10.64 -0.36
N VAL A 53 5.68 9.95 -0.38
CA VAL A 53 4.50 10.35 0.39
C VAL A 53 4.77 10.23 1.89
N ARG A 54 5.33 9.12 2.34
CA ARG A 54 5.67 8.89 3.75
C ARG A 54 6.65 9.92 4.30
N ASP A 55 7.60 10.40 3.49
CA ASP A 55 8.61 11.38 3.90
C ASP A 55 8.05 12.81 4.07
N ARG A 56 6.76 13.03 3.82
CA ARG A 56 6.11 14.33 4.03
C ARG A 56 5.90 14.62 5.52
N PRO A 57 6.09 15.87 5.97
CA PRO A 57 5.96 16.22 7.39
C PRO A 57 4.53 16.07 7.93
N GLU A 58 3.51 16.11 7.06
CA GLU A 58 2.10 15.90 7.39
C GLU A 58 1.65 14.44 7.37
N VAL A 59 2.54 13.49 7.02
CA VAL A 59 2.24 12.06 6.97
C VAL A 59 2.94 11.35 8.13
N ASP A 60 2.17 10.63 8.93
CA ASP A 60 2.69 9.86 10.05
C ASP A 60 3.27 8.52 9.58
N ASP A 61 2.59 7.84 8.66
CA ASP A 61 3.05 6.58 8.06
C ASP A 61 2.27 6.25 6.77
N VAL A 62 2.79 5.30 5.99
CA VAL A 62 2.10 4.70 4.84
C VAL A 62 2.18 3.18 4.96
N LEU A 63 1.02 2.53 4.97
CA LEU A 63 0.88 1.09 5.19
C LEU A 63 0.16 0.44 4.01
N VAL A 64 0.64 -0.73 3.60
CA VAL A 64 0.02 -1.54 2.54
C VAL A 64 -0.97 -2.50 3.20
N GLY A 65 -2.26 -2.38 2.86
CA GLY A 65 -3.30 -3.31 3.29
C GLY A 65 -3.20 -4.60 2.51
N ILE A 66 -3.16 -5.74 3.20
CA ILE A 66 -3.01 -7.05 2.56
C ILE A 66 -4.40 -7.63 2.32
N SER A 67 -4.74 -7.78 1.04
CA SER A 67 -6.06 -8.25 0.59
C SER A 67 -6.09 -9.77 0.49
N GLU A 68 -4.99 -10.39 0.05
CA GLU A 68 -4.88 -11.85 -0.02
C GLU A 68 -3.43 -12.33 0.20
N VAL A 69 -3.28 -13.43 0.95
CA VAL A 69 -2.02 -14.17 1.04
C VAL A 69 -2.03 -15.27 -0.01
N MET A 70 -1.13 -15.15 -0.99
CA MET A 70 -1.06 -16.05 -2.14
C MET A 70 -0.45 -17.41 -1.76
N PRO A 71 -0.87 -18.52 -2.41
CA PRO A 71 -0.28 -19.84 -2.20
C PRO A 71 1.15 -19.94 -2.75
N ASP A 72 1.81 -21.07 -2.49
CA ASP A 72 3.06 -21.50 -3.14
C ASP A 72 4.25 -20.51 -3.06
N GLY A 73 4.23 -19.60 -2.09
CA GLY A 73 5.32 -18.63 -1.87
C GLY A 73 5.30 -17.47 -2.87
N GLU A 74 4.16 -17.21 -3.49
CA GLU A 74 3.91 -15.98 -4.25
C GLU A 74 3.82 -14.76 -3.32
N TRP A 75 4.02 -13.57 -3.89
CA TRP A 75 3.96 -12.33 -3.11
C TRP A 75 2.51 -12.03 -2.72
N PRO A 76 2.22 -11.60 -1.48
CA PRO A 76 0.85 -11.23 -1.09
C PRO A 76 0.28 -10.13 -1.97
N PHE A 77 -1.02 -10.22 -2.24
CA PHE A 77 -1.76 -9.25 -3.03
C PHE A 77 -2.28 -8.10 -2.16
N SER A 78 -2.23 -6.89 -2.72
CA SER A 78 -2.78 -5.68 -2.15
C SER A 78 -3.52 -4.88 -3.22
N ASP A 79 -4.78 -4.58 -2.95
CA ASP A 79 -5.58 -3.58 -3.66
C ASP A 79 -5.59 -2.22 -2.91
N THR A 80 -5.03 -2.15 -1.70
CA THR A 80 -5.23 -1.01 -0.80
C THR A 80 -3.95 -0.49 -0.16
N VAL A 81 -3.76 0.83 -0.17
CA VAL A 81 -2.73 1.52 0.62
C VAL A 81 -3.36 2.57 1.53
N HIS A 82 -2.93 2.62 2.78
CA HIS A 82 -3.37 3.59 3.78
C HIS A 82 -2.28 4.61 4.08
N VAL A 83 -2.60 5.89 3.91
CA VAL A 83 -1.76 7.02 4.31
C VAL A 83 -2.30 7.57 5.63
N LEU A 84 -1.58 7.37 6.73
CA LEU A 84 -1.93 7.94 8.03
C LEU A 84 -1.54 9.42 8.03
N THR A 85 -2.53 10.31 7.94
CA THR A 85 -2.30 11.75 7.78
C THR A 85 -3.52 12.56 8.21
N ALA A 86 -3.28 13.83 8.56
CA ALA A 86 -4.33 14.83 8.72
C ALA A 86 -4.67 15.57 7.40
N ALA A 87 -3.91 15.34 6.33
CA ALA A 87 -4.17 15.93 5.02
C ALA A 87 -5.50 15.46 4.42
N SER A 88 -6.01 16.20 3.44
CA SER A 88 -7.26 15.84 2.78
C SER A 88 -7.05 14.70 1.76
N ALA A 89 -8.12 13.98 1.43
CA ALA A 89 -8.09 12.98 0.35
C ALA A 89 -7.63 13.60 -0.99
N GLY A 90 -8.00 14.86 -1.27
CA GLY A 90 -7.57 15.58 -2.47
C GLY A 90 -6.07 15.87 -2.49
N ASP A 91 -5.47 16.20 -1.34
CA ASP A 91 -4.02 16.40 -1.25
C ASP A 91 -3.30 15.08 -1.54
N VAL A 92 -3.72 13.99 -0.88
CA VAL A 92 -3.14 12.66 -1.08
C VAL A 92 -3.29 12.20 -2.52
N ALA A 93 -4.48 12.37 -3.13
CA ALA A 93 -4.73 12.04 -4.53
C ALA A 93 -3.75 12.78 -5.46
N GLY A 94 -3.47 14.06 -5.18
CA GLY A 94 -2.47 14.84 -5.91
C GLY A 94 -1.05 14.29 -5.79
N TRP A 95 -0.68 13.70 -4.64
CA TRP A 95 0.65 13.15 -4.41
C TRP A 95 0.85 11.80 -5.12
N VAL A 96 -0.21 11.02 -5.29
CA VAL A 96 -0.15 9.67 -5.86
C VAL A 96 -0.74 9.58 -7.26
N ALA A 97 -1.13 10.69 -7.89
CA ALA A 97 -1.80 10.70 -9.19
C ALA A 97 -1.10 9.85 -10.28
N GLY A 98 0.24 9.76 -10.23
CA GLY A 98 1.02 8.93 -11.17
C GLY A 98 0.95 7.41 -10.93
N LEU A 99 0.30 6.95 -9.86
CA LEU A 99 0.04 5.54 -9.57
C LEU A 99 -1.35 5.09 -10.04
N GLY A 100 -2.22 6.02 -10.42
CA GLY A 100 -3.56 5.73 -10.96
C GLY A 100 -4.50 4.94 -10.05
N PRO A 101 -4.67 5.27 -8.76
CA PRO A 101 -5.72 4.63 -7.95
C PRO A 101 -7.12 4.93 -8.51
N ASP A 102 -8.02 3.97 -8.40
CA ASP A 102 -9.43 4.09 -8.80
C ASP A 102 -10.22 4.97 -7.82
N ASP A 103 -9.92 4.86 -6.53
CA ASP A 103 -10.52 5.69 -5.49
C ASP A 103 -9.49 6.16 -4.43
N VAL A 104 -9.74 7.36 -3.89
CA VAL A 104 -8.95 7.99 -2.84
C VAL A 104 -9.92 8.63 -1.85
N ALA A 105 -10.13 8.00 -0.70
CA ALA A 105 -11.13 8.44 0.27
C ALA A 105 -10.64 8.40 1.72
N LYS A 106 -11.36 9.12 2.58
CA LYS A 106 -11.12 9.07 4.03
C LYS A 106 -11.41 7.67 4.54
N ALA A 107 -10.51 7.18 5.39
CA ALA A 107 -10.60 5.89 6.04
C ALA A 107 -10.15 6.02 7.51
N GLU A 108 -10.23 4.91 8.23
CA GLU A 108 -9.66 4.75 9.55
C GLU A 108 -8.87 3.45 9.57
N LEU A 109 -7.65 3.47 10.12
CA LEU A 109 -6.85 2.27 10.32
C LEU A 109 -6.43 2.21 11.79
N ASN A 110 -6.85 1.16 12.49
CA ASN A 110 -6.56 0.93 13.91
C ASN A 110 -6.91 2.15 14.80
N GLY A 111 -8.06 2.80 14.56
CA GLY A 111 -8.49 3.96 15.35
C GLY A 111 -7.84 5.29 14.95
N ARG A 112 -7.03 5.32 13.88
CA ARG A 112 -6.34 6.52 13.42
C ARG A 112 -6.90 7.03 12.09
N PRO A 113 -7.04 8.36 11.90
CA PRO A 113 -7.39 8.92 10.61
C PRO A 113 -6.41 8.49 9.52
N ALA A 114 -6.96 8.06 8.39
CA ALA A 114 -6.21 7.65 7.23
C ALA A 114 -6.87 8.16 5.95
N ILE A 115 -6.11 8.19 4.86
CA ILE A 115 -6.65 8.20 3.50
C ILE A 115 -6.32 6.85 2.88
N ALA A 116 -7.31 6.14 2.36
CA ALA A 116 -7.12 4.90 1.64
C ALA A 116 -7.08 5.16 0.13
N LEU A 117 -6.21 4.42 -0.55
CA LEU A 117 -6.00 4.37 -1.99
C LEU A 117 -6.39 2.97 -2.45
N TRP A 118 -7.23 2.84 -3.48
CA TRP A 118 -7.68 1.55 -4.00
C TRP A 118 -7.31 1.35 -5.48
N TRP A 119 -6.99 0.12 -5.84
CA TRP A 119 -6.79 -0.36 -7.21
C TRP A 119 -7.60 -1.65 -7.39
N ASP A 120 -8.73 -1.58 -8.10
CA ASP A 120 -9.71 -2.68 -8.26
C ASP A 120 -9.44 -3.55 -9.50
#